data_AF-A0A4R5GZ96-F1
#
_entry.id   AF-A0A4R5GZ96-F1
#
_cell.length_a   1.000
_cell.length_b   1.000
_cell.length_c   1.000
_cell.angle_alpha   90.00
_cell.angle_beta   90.00
_cell.angle_gamma   90.00
#
_symmetry.space_group_name_H-M   'P 1'
#
loop_
_entity.id
_entity.type
_entity.pdbx_description
1 polymer ?
#
loop_
_entity_poly.entity_id
_entity_poly.type
_entity_poly.pdbx_seq_one_letter_code
_entity_poly.pdbx_strand_id
1 'polypeptide(L)'
;MRNLDRIPETLGLIERIWEKDPDLRFNQLIYNLQRGYSQENKDIGKIEEVIDDGFSRVGFDLFNLEDDSFIEYLRKQVANQ
;
A
#
# COMPACT_ATOMS: atom_id res chain seq x y z
N MET A 1 17.02 14.77 0.78
CA MET A 1 17.25 14.76 2.25
C MET A 1 16.03 14.10 2.88
N ARG A 2 16.19 13.14 3.79
CA ARG A 2 15.03 12.44 4.38
C ARG A 2 14.18 13.43 5.19
N ASN A 3 12.93 13.63 4.78
CA ASN A 3 11.96 14.40 5.56
C ASN A 3 11.47 13.54 6.72
N LEU A 4 11.61 14.01 7.97
CA LEU A 4 11.15 13.27 9.15
C LEU A 4 9.63 13.38 9.35
N ASP A 5 9.00 14.43 8.83
CA ASP A 5 7.57 14.69 8.98
C ASP A 5 6.70 13.65 8.25
N ARG A 6 7.30 12.93 7.28
CA ARG A 6 6.62 11.87 6.52
C ARG A 6 6.23 10.67 7.38
N ILE A 7 6.96 10.40 8.48
CA ILE A 7 6.71 9.24 9.35
C ILE A 7 5.36 9.39 10.10
N PRO A 8 5.17 10.44 10.93
CA PRO A 8 3.91 10.60 11.64
C PRO A 8 2.72 10.79 10.69
N GLU A 9 2.93 11.44 9.54
CA GLU A 9 1.91 11.54 8.51
C GLU A 9 1.49 10.17 7.97
N THR A 10 2.44 9.36 7.52
CA THR A 10 2.16 8.04 6.94
C THR A 10 1.43 7.15 7.94
N LEU A 11 1.90 7.11 9.19
CA LEU A 11 1.28 6.32 10.25
C LEU A 11 -0.13 6.82 10.58
N GLY A 12 -0.35 8.13 10.67
CA GLY A 12 -1.66 8.71 10.95
C GLY A 12 -2.68 8.48 9.82
N LEU A 13 -2.22 8.45 8.56
CA LEU A 13 -3.09 8.09 7.43
C LEU A 13 -3.46 6.60 7.47
N ILE A 14 -2.49 5.72 7.74
CA ILE A 14 -2.73 4.28 7.86
C ILE A 14 -3.70 3.99 9.02
N GLU A 15 -3.51 4.64 10.17
CA GLU A 15 -4.40 4.53 11.33
C GLU A 15 -5.85 4.89 10.96
N ARG A 16 -6.07 6.05 10.35
CA ARG A 16 -7.42 6.51 9.93
C ARG A 16 -8.09 5.54 8.97
N ILE A 17 -7.33 4.98 8.02
CA ILE A 17 -7.87 3.98 7.09
C ILE A 17 -8.23 2.71 7.86
N TRP A 18 -7.39 2.28 8.80
CA TRP A 18 -7.61 1.06 9.57
C TRP A 18 -8.81 1.14 10.51
N GLU A 19 -9.03 2.30 11.16
CA GLU A 19 -10.18 2.52 12.05
C GLU A 19 -11.54 2.29 11.39
N LYS A 20 -11.60 2.34 10.05
CA LYS A 20 -12.82 2.06 9.28
C LYS A 20 -13.10 0.57 9.08
N ASP A 21 -12.07 -0.27 9.17
CA ASP A 21 -12.16 -1.71 9.01
C ASP A 21 -11.37 -2.41 10.14
N PRO A 22 -11.89 -2.35 11.39
CA PRO A 22 -11.18 -2.86 12.56
C PRO A 22 -11.02 -4.39 12.55
N ASP A 23 -11.74 -5.11 11.70
CA ASP A 23 -11.62 -6.56 11.54
C ASP A 23 -10.40 -6.95 10.69
N LEU A 24 -9.87 -6.01 9.90
CA LEU A 24 -8.68 -6.23 9.09
C LEU A 24 -7.43 -6.34 9.99
N ARG A 25 -6.58 -7.34 9.77
CA ARG A 25 -5.26 -7.37 10.46
C ARG A 25 -4.30 -6.40 9.79
N PHE A 26 -3.36 -5.83 10.54
CA PHE A 26 -2.38 -4.87 10.02
C PHE A 26 -1.68 -5.32 8.72
N ASN A 27 -1.18 -6.55 8.63
CA ASN A 27 -0.51 -7.02 7.41
C ASN A 27 -1.47 -7.18 6.22
N GLN A 28 -2.75 -7.44 6.46
CA GLN A 28 -3.77 -7.46 5.41
C GLN A 28 -4.06 -6.02 4.93
N LEU A 29 -4.12 -5.05 5.86
CA LEU A 29 -4.20 -3.63 5.53
C LEU A 29 -3.06 -3.20 4.62
N ILE A 30 -1.80 -3.45 5.03
CA ILE A 30 -0.64 -3.05 4.26
C ILE A 30 -0.66 -3.71 2.87
N TYR A 31 -0.97 -5.00 2.78
CA TYR A 31 -1.06 -5.69 1.50
C TYR A 31 -2.16 -5.09 0.59
N ASN A 32 -3.33 -4.77 1.15
CA ASN A 32 -4.42 -4.14 0.41
C ASN A 32 -4.04 -2.74 -0.09
N LEU A 33 -3.34 -1.95 0.72
CA LEU A 33 -2.84 -0.63 0.34
C LEU A 33 -1.79 -0.71 -0.76
N GLN A 34 -0.87 -1.68 -0.68
CA GLN A 34 0.11 -1.93 -1.75
C GLN A 34 -0.55 -2.34 -3.05
N ARG A 35 -1.53 -3.27 -2.98
CA ARG A 35 -2.34 -3.68 -4.13
C ARG A 35 -3.07 -2.50 -4.76
N GLY A 36 -3.76 -1.70 -3.96
CA GLY A 36 -4.53 -0.56 -4.45
C GLY A 36 -3.65 0.51 -5.07
N TYR A 37 -2.51 0.84 -4.43
CA TYR A 37 -1.51 1.74 -5.01
C TYR A 37 -1.03 1.22 -6.37
N SER A 38 -0.66 -0.05 -6.46
CA SER A 38 -0.18 -0.66 -7.70
C SER A 38 -1.21 -0.54 -8.82
N GLN A 39 -2.48 -0.86 -8.54
CA GLN A 39 -3.58 -0.79 -9.50
C GLN A 39 -3.84 0.65 -10.01
N GLU A 40 -3.78 1.65 -9.14
CA GLU A 40 -3.96 3.06 -9.51
C GLU A 40 -2.75 3.63 -10.28
N ASN A 41 -1.60 2.96 -10.24
CA ASN A 41 -0.34 3.45 -10.78
C ASN A 41 0.28 2.48 -11.80
N LYS A 42 -0.54 1.91 -12.71
CA LYS A 42 -0.08 1.09 -13.84
C LYS A 42 0.73 -0.14 -13.41
N ASP A 43 0.25 -0.83 -12.38
CA ASP A 43 0.84 -2.06 -11.84
C ASP A 43 2.28 -1.89 -11.33
N ILE A 44 2.67 -0.69 -10.86
CA ILE A 44 3.98 -0.47 -10.22
C ILE A 44 4.18 -1.48 -9.09
N GLY A 45 5.36 -2.12 -9.09
CA GLY A 45 5.76 -3.08 -8.07
C GLY A 45 5.01 -4.40 -8.11
N LYS A 46 4.07 -4.61 -9.03
CA LYS A 46 3.36 -5.89 -9.14
C LYS A 46 4.32 -6.99 -9.60
N ILE A 47 4.33 -8.09 -8.87
CA ILE A 47 5.10 -9.30 -9.17
C ILE A 47 4.10 -10.42 -9.47
N GLU A 48 4.24 -11.07 -10.62
CA GLU A 48 3.51 -12.29 -10.96
C GLU A 48 4.50 -13.44 -11.03
N GLU A 49 4.44 -14.34 -10.05
CA GLU A 49 5.24 -15.56 -10.03
C GLU A 49 4.38 -16.75 -10.44
N VAL A 50 4.85 -17.49 -11.44
CA VAL A 50 4.28 -18.80 -11.77
C VAL A 50 5.00 -19.84 -10.92
N ILE A 51 4.26 -20.49 -10.04
CA ILE A 51 4.78 -21.60 -9.24
C ILE A 51 4.70 -22.87 -10.09
N ASP A 52 5.69 -23.75 -9.97
CA ASP A 52 5.85 -24.99 -10.76
C ASP A 52 4.63 -25.94 -10.75
N ASP A 53 3.68 -25.73 -9.83
CA ASP A 53 2.42 -26.47 -9.71
C ASP A 53 1.27 -25.88 -10.57
N GLY A 54 1.56 -24.86 -11.38
CA GLY A 54 0.59 -24.20 -12.26
C GLY A 54 -0.24 -23.10 -11.57
N PHE A 55 0.03 -22.79 -10.30
CA PHE A 55 -0.60 -21.67 -9.61
C PHE A 55 0.21 -20.39 -9.81
N SER A 56 -0.46 -19.28 -10.14
CA SER A 56 0.16 -17.95 -10.17
C SER A 56 -0.04 -17.24 -8.84
N ARG A 57 1.02 -16.68 -8.27
CA ARG A 57 0.95 -15.79 -7.11
C ARG A 57 1.21 -14.36 -7.51
N VAL A 58 0.35 -13.45 -7.04
CA VAL A 58 0.54 -12.01 -7.19
C VAL A 58 1.10 -11.42 -5.89
N GLY A 59 2.23 -10.73 -6.00
CA GLY A 59 2.86 -9.95 -4.94
C GLY A 59 3.00 -8.48 -5.33
N PHE A 60 3.39 -7.66 -4.36
CA PHE A 60 3.66 -6.24 -4.57
C PHE A 60 4.96 -5.87 -3.85
N ASP A 61 5.97 -5.46 -4.62
CA ASP A 61 7.24 -4.94 -4.14
C ASP A 61 7.33 -3.45 -4.44
N LEU A 62 7.14 -2.64 -3.39
CA LEU A 62 7.25 -1.19 -3.42
C LEU A 62 8.58 -0.71 -2.82
N PHE A 63 9.61 -1.55 -2.74
CA PHE A 63 10.86 -1.23 -2.05
C PHE A 63 11.54 0.05 -2.55
N ASN A 64 11.45 0.33 -3.85
CA ASN A 64 12.04 1.52 -4.49
C ASN A 64 11.03 2.66 -4.68
N LEU A 65 9.83 2.57 -4.09
CA LEU A 65 8.84 3.61 -4.19
C LEU A 65 9.18 4.76 -3.24
N GLU A 66 9.15 5.99 -3.74
CA GLU A 66 9.30 7.19 -2.92
C GLU A 66 8.04 7.42 -2.06
N ASP A 67 8.25 7.68 -0.77
CA ASP A 67 7.19 7.89 0.22
C ASP A 67 6.13 8.90 -0.24
N ASP A 68 6.53 10.01 -0.89
CA ASP A 68 5.63 11.08 -1.32
C ASP A 68 4.49 10.56 -2.21
N SER A 69 4.79 9.65 -3.13
CA SER A 69 3.77 9.10 -4.04
C SER A 69 2.80 8.19 -3.28
N PHE A 70 3.31 7.39 -2.34
CA PHE A 70 2.47 6.53 -1.53
C PHE A 70 1.59 7.32 -0.55
N ILE A 71 2.14 8.37 0.07
CA ILE A 71 1.41 9.28 0.96
C ILE A 71 0.26 9.95 0.22
N GLU A 72 0.47 10.44 -1.00
CA GLU A 72 -0.61 11.01 -1.83
C GLU A 72 -1.74 10.00 -2.09
N TYR A 73 -1.39 8.75 -2.35
CA TYR A 73 -2.38 7.68 -2.46
C TYR A 73 -3.14 7.46 -1.16
N LEU A 74 -2.45 7.39 -0.01
CA LEU A 74 -3.10 7.23 1.30
C LEU A 74 -4.04 8.41 1.62
N ARG A 75 -3.64 9.65 1.30
CA ARG A 75 -4.52 10.84 1.44
C ARG A 75 -5.79 10.69 0.61
N LYS A 76 -5.69 10.20 -0.63
CA LYS A 76 -6.87 9.92 -1.47
C LYS A 76 -7.76 8.84 -0.87
N GLN A 77 -7.19 7.77 -0.32
CA GLN A 77 -7.98 6.72 0.34
C GLN A 77 -8.76 7.27 1.54
N VAL A 78 -8.16 8.16 2.35
CA VAL A 78 -8.88 8.84 3.44
C VAL A 78 -9.96 9.80 2.91
N ALA A 79 -9.73 10.47 1.79
CA ALA A 79 -10.68 11.44 1.22
C ALA A 79 -11.87 10.81 0.47
N ASN A 80 -11.69 9.61 -0.08
CA ASN A 80 -12.73 8.85 -0.78
C ASN A 80 -13.59 8.00 0.17
N GLN A 81 -13.41 8.17 1.49
CA GLN A 81 -14.17 7.53 2.56
C GLN A 81 -15.36 8.39 3.02
#